data_AF-A0A373LWH2-F1
#
_entry.id   AF-A0A373LWH2-F1
#
_cell.length_a   1.000
_cell.length_b   1.000
_cell.length_c   1.000
_cell.angle_alpha   90.00
_cell.angle_beta   90.00
_cell.angle_gamma   90.00
#
_symmetry.space_group_name_H-M   'P 1'
#
loop_
_entity.id
_entity.type
_entity.pdbx_description
1 polymer ?
#
loop_
_entity_poly.entity_id
_entity_poly.type
_entity_poly.pdbx_seq_one_letter_code
_entity_poly.pdbx_strand_id
1 'polypeptide(L)'
;MNWMKSFVERILKNKVFWCCVLCVTALSFTAVCYANESGKEYSFWDLFFEGQMRQIFLENDITFESLITNPISIFMAMFMPILVIFPFLNVFWNEKMTNNYLFRQARIGVRKYIVGSMAEAVLSSGLLAVLGRFLYEGILFVIFTSMGKMPILSQIVPLLLRKGIRFFFYGCLVCIPVLFFTALLKNRYIILCMPFILIYLYDLLLRNRNIAIWETTGILYYPWKQYLVTAGVWMAVAALVLMIGCYCLIKRRLLRGTW
;
A
#
# COMPACT_ATOMS: atom_id res chain seq x y z
N MET A 1 -25.87 -6.95 1.64
CA MET A 1 -24.81 -7.98 1.57
C MET A 1 -24.38 -8.31 0.13
N ASN A 2 -25.29 -8.33 -0.87
CA ASN A 2 -24.93 -8.64 -2.28
C ASN A 2 -23.94 -7.66 -2.94
N TRP A 3 -23.94 -6.39 -2.53
CA TRP A 3 -23.06 -5.37 -3.12
C TRP A 3 -21.57 -5.62 -2.80
N MET A 4 -21.25 -6.15 -1.61
CA MET A 4 -19.86 -6.43 -1.21
C MET A 4 -19.28 -7.66 -1.92
N LYS A 5 -20.10 -8.69 -2.18
CA LYS A 5 -19.68 -9.87 -2.96
C LYS A 5 -19.35 -9.50 -4.41
N SER A 6 -20.25 -8.75 -5.06
CA SER A 6 -20.04 -8.23 -6.42
C SER A 6 -18.79 -7.34 -6.51
N PHE A 7 -18.50 -6.59 -5.45
CA PHE A 7 -17.30 -5.76 -5.34
C PHE A 7 -16.00 -6.59 -5.32
N VAL A 8 -15.90 -7.59 -4.43
CA VAL A 8 -14.69 -8.44 -4.32
C VAL A 8 -14.42 -9.17 -5.62
N GLU A 9 -15.45 -9.73 -6.25
CA GLU A 9 -15.31 -10.39 -7.56
C GLU A 9 -14.76 -9.45 -8.63
N ARG A 10 -15.19 -8.18 -8.63
CA ARG A 10 -14.75 -7.20 -9.62
C ARG A 10 -13.28 -6.83 -9.44
N ILE A 11 -12.79 -6.72 -8.21
CA ILE A 11 -11.36 -6.47 -7.95
C ILE A 11 -10.54 -7.68 -8.39
N LEU A 12 -10.91 -8.87 -7.95
CA LEU A 12 -10.11 -10.09 -8.17
C LEU A 12 -10.04 -10.47 -9.66
N LYS A 13 -11.09 -10.16 -10.44
CA LYS A 13 -11.10 -10.38 -11.90
C LYS A 13 -10.32 -9.30 -12.68
N ASN A 14 -9.93 -8.20 -12.05
CA ASN A 14 -9.22 -7.13 -12.74
C ASN A 14 -7.75 -7.51 -12.97
N LYS A 15 -7.34 -7.65 -14.24
CA LYS A 15 -5.95 -7.95 -14.62
C LYS A 15 -4.95 -6.91 -14.10
N VAL A 16 -5.38 -5.64 -14.02
CA VAL A 16 -4.54 -4.54 -13.55
C VAL A 16 -4.23 -4.65 -12.06
N PHE A 17 -5.15 -5.22 -11.28
CA PHE A 17 -4.92 -5.47 -9.86
C PHE A 17 -3.76 -6.45 -9.66
N TRP A 18 -3.79 -7.59 -10.36
CA TRP A 18 -2.71 -8.58 -10.29
C TRP A 18 -1.38 -8.07 -10.84
N CYS A 19 -1.40 -7.27 -11.91
CA CYS A 19 -0.19 -6.61 -12.41
C CYS A 19 0.45 -5.71 -11.33
N CYS A 20 -0.35 -4.89 -10.63
CA CYS A 20 0.16 -4.04 -9.57
C CYS A 20 0.67 -4.85 -8.37
N VAL A 21 0.00 -5.96 -8.02
CA VAL A 21 0.47 -6.89 -6.98
C VAL A 21 1.86 -7.44 -7.33
N LEU A 22 2.08 -7.84 -8.59
CA LEU A 22 3.39 -8.30 -9.07
C LEU A 22 4.45 -7.19 -9.10
N CYS A 23 4.07 -5.94 -9.40
CA CYS A 23 5.01 -4.82 -9.29
C CYS A 23 5.44 -4.57 -7.84
N VAL A 24 4.50 -4.66 -6.89
CA VAL A 24 4.78 -4.53 -5.45
C VAL A 24 5.69 -5.67 -4.98
N THR A 25 5.47 -6.92 -5.41
CA THR A 25 6.38 -8.02 -5.08
C THR A 25 7.77 -7.81 -5.68
N ALA A 26 7.88 -7.39 -6.94
CA ALA A 26 9.17 -7.14 -7.58
C ALA A 26 9.97 -6.04 -6.88
N LEU A 27 9.31 -4.93 -6.51
CA LEU A 27 9.92 -3.85 -5.72
C LEU A 27 10.32 -4.32 -4.33
N SER A 28 9.62 -5.29 -3.74
CA SER A 28 9.96 -5.85 -2.44
C SER A 28 11.35 -6.49 -2.39
N PHE A 29 11.81 -7.07 -3.51
CA PHE A 29 13.12 -7.69 -3.64
C PHE A 29 14.28 -6.70 -3.73
N THR A 30 14.00 -5.41 -3.92
CA THR A 30 15.03 -4.34 -3.87
C THR A 30 15.39 -3.93 -2.45
N ALA A 31 14.82 -4.59 -1.43
CA ALA A 31 15.19 -4.35 -0.05
C ALA A 31 16.60 -4.87 0.23
N VAL A 32 17.34 -4.12 1.05
CA VAL A 32 18.67 -4.51 1.51
C VAL A 32 18.55 -5.78 2.34
N CYS A 33 19.26 -6.82 1.91
CA CYS A 33 19.28 -8.12 2.58
C CYS A 33 20.51 -8.28 3.46
N TYR A 34 21.63 -7.70 3.05
CA TYR A 34 22.92 -7.87 3.71
C TYR A 34 23.78 -6.62 3.51
N ALA A 35 24.55 -6.25 4.53
CA ALA A 35 25.58 -5.24 4.42
C ALA A 35 26.93 -5.89 4.74
N ASN A 36 27.87 -5.82 3.80
CA ASN A 36 29.24 -6.30 4.01
C ASN A 36 29.94 -5.47 5.10
N GLU A 37 31.00 -6.01 5.69
CA GLU A 37 31.85 -5.29 6.67
C GLU A 37 32.46 -4.00 6.09
N SER A 38 32.57 -3.90 4.76
CA SER A 38 32.98 -2.70 4.02
C SER A 38 31.87 -1.64 3.87
N GLY A 39 30.68 -1.84 4.44
CA GLY A 39 29.54 -0.93 4.37
C GLY A 39 28.76 -0.97 3.04
N LYS A 40 29.02 -1.97 2.18
CA LYS A 40 28.27 -2.15 0.93
C LYS A 40 26.98 -2.93 1.19
N GLU A 41 25.85 -2.33 0.87
CA GLU A 41 24.52 -2.94 0.96
C GLU A 41 24.21 -3.73 -0.31
N TYR A 42 23.74 -4.96 -0.15
CA TYR A 42 23.35 -5.86 -1.23
C TYR A 42 21.85 -6.13 -1.18
N SER A 43 21.19 -5.94 -2.32
CA SER A 43 19.78 -6.30 -2.49
C SER A 43 19.65 -7.79 -2.83
N PHE A 44 18.45 -8.33 -2.70
CA PHE A 44 18.18 -9.72 -3.11
C PHE A 44 18.52 -9.97 -4.59
N TRP A 45 18.25 -9.00 -5.46
CA TRP A 45 18.58 -9.09 -6.89
C TRP A 45 20.09 -9.19 -7.14
N ASP A 46 20.89 -8.40 -6.44
CA ASP A 46 22.35 -8.41 -6.60
C ASP A 46 22.92 -9.76 -6.21
N LEU A 47 22.49 -10.28 -5.06
CA LEU A 47 22.90 -11.59 -4.56
C LEU A 47 22.43 -12.74 -5.50
N PHE A 48 21.24 -12.59 -6.11
CA PHE A 48 20.71 -13.57 -7.07
C PHE A 48 21.53 -13.61 -8.36
N PHE A 49 21.93 -12.46 -8.90
CA PHE A 49 22.75 -12.38 -10.12
C PHE A 49 24.20 -12.78 -9.89
N GLU A 50 24.76 -12.50 -8.71
CA GLU A 50 26.13 -12.93 -8.34
C GLU A 50 26.22 -14.44 -8.08
N GLY A 51 25.10 -15.15 -7.90
CA GLY A 51 25.07 -16.60 -7.72
C GLY A 51 25.61 -17.09 -6.36
N GLN A 52 26.02 -16.18 -5.48
CA GLN A 52 26.62 -16.47 -4.18
C GLN A 52 25.60 -16.56 -3.02
N MET A 53 24.29 -16.48 -3.32
CA MET A 53 23.19 -16.56 -2.35
C MET A 53 23.46 -17.59 -1.25
N ARG A 54 23.69 -18.84 -1.63
CA ARG A 54 23.78 -19.95 -0.67
C ARG A 54 24.98 -19.82 0.26
N GLN A 55 26.11 -19.31 -0.23
CA GLN A 55 27.33 -19.15 0.58
C GLN A 55 27.14 -18.01 1.59
N ILE A 56 26.68 -16.84 1.13
CA ILE A 56 26.51 -15.64 1.95
C ILE A 56 25.43 -15.86 3.05
N PHE A 57 24.33 -16.55 2.74
CA PHE A 57 23.27 -16.85 3.72
C PHE A 57 23.68 -17.92 4.76
N LEU A 58 24.61 -18.81 4.43
CA LEU A 58 25.13 -19.81 5.35
C LEU A 58 26.26 -19.23 6.22
N GLU A 59 27.12 -18.40 5.65
CA GLU A 59 28.29 -17.81 6.33
C GLU A 59 27.91 -16.69 7.29
N ASN A 60 26.90 -15.87 6.98
CA ASN A 60 26.48 -14.73 7.81
C ASN A 60 25.28 -15.02 8.73
N ASP A 61 24.84 -16.27 8.83
CA ASP A 61 23.72 -16.71 9.68
C ASP A 61 22.42 -15.89 9.60
N ILE A 62 22.15 -15.30 8.44
CA ILE A 62 20.95 -14.49 8.21
C ILE A 62 19.72 -15.41 8.33
N THR A 63 18.85 -15.10 9.30
CA THR A 63 17.61 -15.84 9.55
C THR A 63 16.45 -15.22 8.79
N PHE A 64 15.45 -16.04 8.46
CA PHE A 64 14.21 -15.56 7.83
C PHE A 64 13.50 -14.47 8.66
N GLU A 65 13.59 -14.54 9.99
CA GLU A 65 13.02 -13.53 10.88
C GLU A 65 13.67 -12.15 10.69
N SER A 66 15.00 -12.10 10.53
CA SER A 66 15.73 -10.84 10.27
C SER A 66 15.29 -10.18 8.95
N LEU A 67 15.06 -10.99 7.90
CA LEU A 67 14.55 -10.48 6.61
C LEU A 67 13.11 -9.99 6.67
N ILE A 68 12.26 -10.57 7.54
CA ILE A 68 10.92 -10.03 7.75
C ILE A 68 10.97 -8.73 8.55
N THR A 69 11.90 -8.59 9.50
CA THR A 69 12.01 -7.34 10.28
C THR A 69 12.76 -6.23 9.53
N ASN A 70 13.43 -6.57 8.42
CA ASN A 70 14.21 -5.62 7.65
C ASN A 70 13.42 -4.39 7.14
N PRO A 71 14.15 -3.27 6.97
CA PRO A 71 13.75 -2.10 6.21
C PRO A 71 12.95 -2.37 4.95
N ILE A 72 12.01 -1.50 4.67
CA ILE A 72 11.40 -1.39 3.34
C ILE A 72 12.38 -0.66 2.43
N SER A 73 12.54 -1.13 1.20
CA SER A 73 13.39 -0.42 0.23
C SER A 73 12.89 0.99 -0.06
N ILE A 74 13.83 1.90 -0.35
CA ILE A 74 13.53 3.28 -0.74
C ILE A 74 12.59 3.29 -1.97
N PHE A 75 12.85 2.42 -2.94
CA PHE A 75 11.99 2.29 -4.13
C PHE A 75 10.57 1.87 -3.79
N MET A 76 10.39 0.94 -2.86
CA MET A 76 9.08 0.56 -2.40
C MET A 76 8.39 1.74 -1.71
N ALA A 77 9.08 2.47 -0.83
CA ALA A 77 8.51 3.66 -0.18
C ALA A 77 8.03 4.71 -1.19
N MET A 78 8.78 4.92 -2.28
CA MET A 78 8.45 5.89 -3.32
C MET A 78 7.28 5.46 -4.23
N PHE A 79 7.28 4.22 -4.72
CA PHE A 79 6.31 3.77 -5.73
C PHE A 79 5.04 3.16 -5.14
N MET A 80 5.07 2.68 -3.90
CA MET A 80 3.93 2.02 -3.27
C MET A 80 2.67 2.90 -3.22
N PRO A 81 2.72 4.21 -2.92
CA PRO A 81 1.53 5.05 -2.97
C PRO A 81 0.83 5.05 -4.32
N ILE A 82 1.60 5.06 -5.42
CA ILE A 82 1.07 5.10 -6.78
C ILE A 82 0.45 3.75 -7.15
N LEU A 83 1.18 2.65 -6.90
CA LEU A 83 0.75 1.30 -7.26
C LEU A 83 -0.51 0.85 -6.53
N VAL A 84 -0.63 1.22 -5.25
CA VAL A 84 -1.75 0.84 -4.39
C VAL A 84 -3.08 1.44 -4.87
N ILE A 85 -3.05 2.61 -5.49
CA ILE A 85 -4.23 3.35 -5.94
C ILE A 85 -4.62 3.01 -7.39
N PHE A 86 -3.64 2.62 -8.20
CA PHE A 86 -3.79 2.42 -9.64
C PHE A 86 -4.98 1.53 -10.05
N PRO A 87 -5.24 0.37 -9.43
CA PRO A 87 -6.35 -0.49 -9.83
C PRO A 87 -7.72 0.16 -9.63
N PHE A 88 -7.90 0.85 -8.50
CA PHE A 88 -9.15 1.57 -8.21
C PHE A 88 -9.36 2.70 -9.23
N LEU A 89 -8.33 3.51 -9.47
CA LEU A 89 -8.43 4.65 -10.38
C LEU A 89 -8.82 4.19 -11.79
N ASN A 90 -8.26 3.09 -12.27
CA ASN A 90 -8.58 2.55 -13.59
C ASN A 90 -10.04 2.09 -13.69
N VAL A 91 -10.53 1.34 -12.69
CA VAL A 91 -11.94 0.90 -12.66
C VAL A 91 -12.88 2.10 -12.58
N PHE A 92 -12.61 3.04 -11.66
CA PHE A 92 -13.43 4.23 -11.47
C PHE A 92 -13.46 5.13 -12.71
N TRP A 93 -12.33 5.26 -13.40
CA TRP A 93 -12.24 6.05 -14.63
C TRP A 93 -12.95 5.36 -15.80
N ASN A 94 -12.83 4.04 -15.93
CA ASN A 94 -13.56 3.29 -16.95
C ASN A 94 -15.07 3.36 -16.74
N GLU A 95 -15.55 3.31 -15.48
CA GLU A 95 -16.97 3.55 -15.16
C GLU A 95 -17.43 4.95 -15.60
N LYS A 96 -16.58 5.96 -15.49
CA LYS A 96 -16.87 7.32 -15.95
C LYS A 96 -16.90 7.43 -17.47
N MET A 97 -15.87 6.92 -18.15
CA MET A 97 -15.77 7.00 -19.61
C MET A 97 -16.90 6.24 -20.33
N THR A 98 -17.36 5.14 -19.74
CA THR A 98 -18.47 4.34 -20.28
C THR A 98 -19.85 4.82 -19.82
N ASN A 99 -19.94 5.88 -19.01
CA ASN A 99 -21.16 6.35 -18.34
C ASN A 99 -21.89 5.28 -17.51
N ASN A 100 -21.23 4.16 -17.21
CA ASN A 100 -21.80 3.06 -16.43
C ASN A 100 -22.12 3.46 -14.98
N TYR A 101 -21.50 4.53 -14.48
CA TYR A 101 -21.82 5.08 -13.16
C TYR A 101 -23.28 5.54 -13.03
N LEU A 102 -23.92 6.02 -14.11
CA LEU A 102 -25.33 6.44 -14.11
C LEU A 102 -26.26 5.25 -13.88
N PHE A 103 -26.02 4.14 -14.57
CA PHE A 103 -26.80 2.91 -14.38
C PHE A 103 -26.62 2.33 -12.97
N ARG A 104 -25.40 2.39 -12.43
CA ARG A 104 -25.10 1.92 -11.07
C ARG A 104 -25.77 2.82 -10.02
N GLN A 105 -25.78 4.12 -10.25
CA GLN A 105 -26.46 5.11 -9.42
C GLN A 105 -27.99 4.94 -9.46
N ALA A 106 -28.58 4.69 -10.63
CA ALA A 106 -30.02 4.49 -10.79
C ALA A 106 -30.53 3.25 -10.03
N ARG A 107 -29.76 2.15 -10.01
CA ARG A 107 -30.16 0.91 -9.33
C ARG A 107 -29.96 0.93 -7.82
N ILE A 108 -28.84 1.50 -7.35
CA ILE A 108 -28.42 1.39 -5.95
C ILE A 108 -28.77 2.66 -5.16
N GLY A 109 -28.98 3.79 -5.84
CA GLY A 109 -29.18 5.10 -5.26
C GLY A 109 -27.87 5.83 -4.97
N VAL A 110 -27.92 7.17 -5.02
CA VAL A 110 -26.75 8.05 -4.98
C VAL A 110 -25.90 7.86 -3.72
N ARG A 111 -26.52 7.82 -2.54
CA ARG A 111 -25.78 7.73 -1.26
C ARG A 111 -25.02 6.41 -1.13
N LYS A 112 -25.67 5.31 -1.50
CA LYS A 112 -25.09 3.96 -1.44
C LYS A 112 -23.99 3.79 -2.49
N TYR A 113 -24.12 4.44 -3.65
CA TYR A 113 -23.04 4.48 -4.66
C TYR A 113 -21.79 5.18 -4.13
N ILE A 114 -21.92 6.35 -3.48
CA ILE A 114 -20.77 7.10 -2.96
C ILE A 114 -20.05 6.31 -1.87
N VAL A 115 -20.78 5.87 -0.83
CA VAL A 115 -20.22 5.08 0.27
C VAL A 115 -19.60 3.80 -0.26
N GLY A 116 -20.26 3.18 -1.22
CA GLY A 116 -19.75 2.00 -1.88
C GLY A 116 -18.43 2.26 -2.61
N SER A 117 -18.36 3.26 -3.48
CA SER A 117 -17.14 3.60 -4.21
C SER A 117 -15.97 3.94 -3.29
N MET A 118 -16.24 4.59 -2.15
CA MET A 118 -15.23 4.90 -1.14
C MET A 118 -14.72 3.63 -0.44
N ALA A 119 -15.63 2.77 0.02
CA ALA A 119 -15.28 1.50 0.64
C ALA A 119 -14.48 0.62 -0.35
N GLU A 120 -14.85 0.67 -1.63
CA GLU A 120 -14.17 -0.04 -2.70
C GLU A 120 -12.73 0.41 -2.91
N ALA A 121 -12.49 1.71 -2.91
CA ALA A 121 -11.15 2.27 -3.03
C ALA A 121 -10.27 1.91 -1.84
N VAL A 122 -10.81 2.03 -0.61
CA VAL A 122 -10.08 1.75 0.63
C VAL A 122 -9.76 0.26 0.76
N LEU A 123 -10.71 -0.62 0.48
CA LEU A 123 -10.49 -2.06 0.58
C LEU A 123 -9.57 -2.59 -0.53
N SER A 124 -9.69 -2.10 -1.77
CA SER A 124 -8.80 -2.52 -2.86
C SER A 124 -7.34 -2.15 -2.61
N SER A 125 -7.10 -0.91 -2.16
CA SER A 125 -5.77 -0.41 -1.83
C SER A 125 -5.12 -1.17 -0.68
N GLY A 126 -5.86 -1.37 0.42
CA GLY A 126 -5.37 -2.17 1.55
C GLY A 126 -5.06 -3.62 1.17
N LEU A 127 -5.96 -4.29 0.43
CA LEU A 127 -5.76 -5.67 0.00
C LEU A 127 -4.57 -5.83 -0.96
N LEU A 128 -4.36 -4.89 -1.89
CA LEU A 128 -3.23 -4.93 -2.81
C LEU A 128 -1.89 -4.87 -2.06
N ALA A 129 -1.76 -3.95 -1.11
CA ALA A 129 -0.55 -3.79 -0.31
C ALA A 129 -0.23 -5.06 0.47
N VAL A 130 -1.26 -5.70 1.04
CA VAL A 130 -1.14 -6.95 1.79
C VAL A 130 -0.73 -8.10 0.88
N LEU A 131 -1.47 -8.34 -0.21
CA LEU A 131 -1.19 -9.45 -1.12
C LEU A 131 0.19 -9.34 -1.76
N GLY A 132 0.60 -8.13 -2.16
CA GLY A 132 1.93 -7.90 -2.72
C GLY A 132 3.05 -8.21 -1.72
N ARG A 133 2.85 -7.95 -0.43
CA ARG A 133 3.85 -8.30 0.60
C ARG A 133 3.84 -9.77 0.98
N PHE A 134 2.66 -10.38 1.15
CA PHE A 134 2.55 -11.81 1.44
C PHE A 134 3.15 -12.68 0.33
N LEU A 135 2.99 -12.30 -0.94
CA LEU A 135 3.61 -13.03 -2.05
C LEU A 135 5.14 -12.96 -2.00
N TYR A 136 5.71 -11.80 -1.67
CA TYR A 136 7.15 -11.66 -1.47
C TYR A 136 7.67 -12.55 -0.33
N GLU A 137 6.99 -12.51 0.82
CA GLU A 137 7.35 -13.33 2.00
C GLU A 137 7.20 -14.83 1.71
N GLY A 138 6.18 -15.22 0.94
CA GLY A 138 6.00 -16.59 0.48
C GLY A 138 7.11 -17.08 -0.46
N ILE A 139 7.58 -16.23 -1.39
CA ILE A 139 8.71 -16.57 -2.26
C ILE A 139 9.98 -16.74 -1.43
N LEU A 140 10.25 -15.83 -0.49
CA LEU A 140 11.37 -15.96 0.44
C LEU A 140 11.30 -17.25 1.24
N PHE A 141 10.12 -17.61 1.76
CA PHE A 141 9.93 -18.86 2.50
C PHE A 141 10.33 -20.10 1.68
N VAL A 142 9.96 -20.14 0.39
CA VAL A 142 10.35 -21.23 -0.53
C VAL A 142 11.87 -21.27 -0.73
N ILE A 143 12.51 -20.11 -0.92
CA ILE A 143 13.97 -20.01 -1.09
C ILE A 143 14.70 -20.50 0.16
N PHE A 144 14.29 -20.06 1.36
CA PHE A 144 14.91 -20.49 2.62
C PHE A 144 14.70 -21.97 2.91
N THR A 145 13.52 -22.51 2.58
CA THR A 145 13.25 -23.96 2.68
C THR A 145 14.18 -24.75 1.77
N SER A 146 14.44 -24.26 0.54
CA SER A 146 15.40 -24.87 -0.38
C SER A 146 16.85 -24.81 0.12
N MET A 147 17.18 -23.89 1.03
CA MET A 147 18.53 -23.75 1.63
C MET A 147 18.71 -24.60 2.90
N GLY A 148 17.67 -25.34 3.34
CA GLY A 148 17.73 -26.22 4.51
C GLY A 148 17.59 -25.52 5.87
N LYS A 149 17.40 -24.19 5.89
CA LYS A 149 17.06 -23.44 7.10
C LYS A 149 15.54 -23.38 7.25
N MET A 150 14.94 -24.43 7.81
CA MET A 150 13.49 -24.44 8.09
C MET A 150 13.16 -23.41 9.19
N PRO A 151 12.36 -22.38 8.90
CA PRO A 151 12.06 -21.37 9.88
C PRO A 151 10.89 -21.86 10.77
N ILE A 152 10.92 -21.51 12.06
CA ILE A 152 9.96 -22.01 13.05
C ILE A 152 8.59 -21.33 12.83
N LEU A 153 7.62 -22.11 12.35
CA LEU A 153 6.31 -21.60 11.90
C LEU A 153 5.55 -20.82 12.99
N SER A 154 5.69 -21.21 14.25
CA SER A 154 5.00 -20.58 15.39
C SER A 154 5.44 -19.14 15.67
N GLN A 155 6.69 -18.78 15.33
CA GLN A 155 7.23 -17.42 15.52
C GLN A 155 6.97 -16.52 14.30
N ILE A 156 6.90 -17.12 13.11
CA ILE A 156 6.72 -16.40 11.84
C ILE A 156 5.29 -15.89 11.68
N VAL A 157 4.30 -16.74 11.95
CA VAL A 157 2.87 -16.42 11.76
C VAL A 157 2.45 -15.11 12.44
N PRO A 158 2.77 -14.86 13.73
CA PRO A 158 2.40 -13.59 14.37
C PRO A 158 3.14 -12.39 13.76
N LEU A 159 4.37 -12.58 13.27
CA LEU A 159 5.16 -11.54 12.62
C LEU A 159 4.56 -11.13 11.27
N LEU A 160 4.21 -12.12 10.43
CA LEU A 160 3.52 -11.92 9.15
C LEU A 160 2.17 -11.21 9.37
N LEU A 161 1.39 -11.66 10.35
CA LEU A 161 0.09 -11.05 10.67
C LEU A 161 0.26 -9.58 11.09
N ARG A 162 1.21 -9.30 12.01
CA ARG A 162 1.47 -7.94 12.49
C ARG A 162 1.91 -7.03 11.35
N LYS A 163 2.77 -7.50 10.45
CA LYS A 163 3.27 -6.72 9.32
C LYS A 163 2.18 -6.53 8.26
N GLY A 164 1.40 -7.57 7.95
CA GLY A 164 0.26 -7.51 7.05
C GLY A 164 -0.78 -6.47 7.48
N ILE A 165 -1.13 -6.42 8.77
CA ILE A 165 -2.05 -5.40 9.31
C ILE A 165 -1.51 -3.98 9.09
N ARG A 166 -0.20 -3.76 9.28
CA ARG A 166 0.42 -2.44 9.04
C ARG A 166 0.32 -2.02 7.58
N PHE A 167 0.64 -2.92 6.66
CA PHE A 167 0.53 -2.65 5.22
C PHE A 167 -0.92 -2.44 4.77
N PHE A 168 -1.88 -3.13 5.38
CA PHE A 168 -3.30 -2.92 5.13
C PHE A 168 -3.71 -1.50 5.48
N PHE A 169 -3.42 -1.04 6.69
CA PHE A 169 -3.75 0.32 7.13
C PHE A 169 -3.00 1.39 6.34
N TYR A 170 -1.74 1.13 5.97
CA TYR A 170 -1.00 2.02 5.09
C TYR A 170 -1.72 2.20 3.75
N GLY A 171 -2.12 1.11 3.09
CA GLY A 171 -2.85 1.19 1.81
C GLY A 171 -4.16 1.96 1.94
N CYS A 172 -4.91 1.72 3.01
CA CYS A 172 -6.16 2.43 3.32
C CYS A 172 -5.94 3.95 3.50
N LEU A 173 -4.91 4.36 4.24
CA LEU A 173 -4.62 5.77 4.53
C LEU A 173 -4.18 6.54 3.27
N VAL A 174 -3.33 5.92 2.45
CA VAL A 174 -2.83 6.54 1.22
C VAL A 174 -3.95 6.78 0.20
N CYS A 175 -5.02 5.97 0.23
CA CYS A 175 -6.17 6.12 -0.66
C CYS A 175 -7.03 7.38 -0.38
N ILE A 176 -7.10 7.84 0.87
CA ILE A 176 -7.96 8.94 1.31
C ILE A 176 -7.71 10.27 0.57
N PRO A 177 -6.46 10.77 0.46
CA PRO A 177 -6.20 12.00 -0.29
C PRO A 177 -6.58 11.86 -1.76
N VAL A 178 -6.43 10.67 -2.35
CA VAL A 178 -6.84 10.44 -3.75
C VAL A 178 -8.34 10.48 -3.91
N LEU A 179 -9.11 9.90 -2.99
CA LEU A 179 -10.57 10.05 -3.00
C LEU A 179 -10.95 11.53 -2.96
N PHE A 180 -10.28 12.33 -2.14
CA PHE A 180 -10.50 13.78 -2.09
C PHE A 180 -10.17 14.47 -3.42
N PHE A 181 -9.01 14.18 -4.03
CA PHE A 181 -8.62 14.80 -5.31
C PHE A 181 -9.43 14.30 -6.51
N THR A 182 -9.88 13.04 -6.53
CA THR A 182 -10.80 12.55 -7.57
C THR A 182 -12.15 13.27 -7.54
N ALA A 183 -12.53 13.82 -6.37
CA ALA A 183 -13.70 14.65 -6.21
C ALA A 183 -13.48 16.11 -6.64
N LEU A 184 -12.23 16.58 -6.75
CA LEU A 184 -11.90 17.97 -7.11
C LEU A 184 -11.41 18.12 -8.56
N LEU A 185 -10.58 17.20 -9.02
CA LEU A 185 -9.86 17.31 -10.28
C LEU A 185 -10.49 16.42 -11.35
N LYS A 186 -10.37 16.83 -12.61
CA LYS A 186 -10.75 16.04 -13.78
C LYS A 186 -9.56 15.34 -14.44
N ASN A 187 -8.33 15.76 -14.19
CA ASN A 187 -7.16 15.15 -14.87
C ASN A 187 -6.70 13.88 -14.13
N ARG A 188 -6.79 12.72 -14.80
CA ARG A 188 -6.40 11.40 -14.27
C ARG A 188 -4.95 11.32 -13.80
N TYR A 189 -4.04 11.99 -14.50
CA TYR A 189 -2.60 11.89 -14.25
C TYR A 189 -2.20 12.67 -13.00
N ILE A 190 -2.79 13.85 -12.82
CA ILE A 190 -2.54 14.68 -11.63
C ILE A 190 -2.99 13.94 -10.37
N ILE A 191 -4.18 13.35 -10.41
CA ILE A 191 -4.74 12.58 -9.28
C ILE A 191 -3.82 11.43 -8.87
N LEU A 192 -3.20 10.75 -9.83
CA LEU A 192 -2.31 9.62 -9.59
C LEU A 192 -0.99 10.03 -8.92
N CYS A 193 -0.49 11.23 -9.21
CA CYS A 193 0.75 11.75 -8.62
C CYS A 193 0.54 12.42 -7.25
N MET A 194 -0.66 12.92 -6.95
CA MET A 194 -0.99 13.57 -5.67
C MET A 194 -0.65 12.79 -4.39
N PRO A 195 -0.90 11.47 -4.26
CA PRO A 195 -0.57 10.74 -3.03
C PRO A 195 0.93 10.75 -2.76
N PHE A 196 1.74 10.57 -3.81
CA PHE A 196 3.20 10.63 -3.71
C PHE A 196 3.67 12.03 -3.31
N ILE A 197 3.14 13.07 -3.96
CA ILE A 197 3.50 14.47 -3.65
C ILE A 197 3.15 14.81 -2.21
N LEU A 198 1.97 14.41 -1.72
CA LEU A 198 1.56 14.70 -0.35
C LEU A 198 2.41 14.00 0.69
N ILE A 199 2.73 12.71 0.48
CA ILE A 199 3.60 11.95 1.39
C ILE A 199 4.99 12.57 1.38
N TYR A 200 5.51 12.93 0.22
CA TYR A 200 6.81 13.58 0.08
C TYR A 200 6.86 14.96 0.74
N LEU A 201 5.83 15.81 0.53
CA LEU A 201 5.76 17.12 1.18
C LEU A 201 5.62 17.00 2.69
N TYR A 202 4.86 16.02 3.18
CA TYR A 202 4.73 15.74 4.60
C TYR A 202 6.09 15.36 5.20
N ASP A 203 6.84 14.49 4.53
CA ASP A 203 8.19 14.09 4.95
C ASP A 203 9.15 15.29 4.96
N LEU A 204 9.10 16.14 3.93
CA LEU A 204 9.90 17.36 3.85
C LEU A 204 9.59 18.36 4.96
N LEU A 205 8.31 18.54 5.31
CA LEU A 205 7.88 19.43 6.40
C LEU A 205 8.36 18.94 7.77
N LEU A 206 8.33 17.62 8.00
CA LEU A 206 8.87 17.03 9.23
C LEU A 206 10.39 17.20 9.31
N ARG A 207 11.09 16.96 8.19
CA ARG A 207 12.54 17.17 8.10
C ARG A 207 12.93 18.60 8.44
N ASN A 208 12.19 19.59 7.94
CA ASN A 208 12.44 21.01 8.23
C ASN A 208 12.25 21.41 9.70
N ARG A 209 11.54 20.61 10.51
CA ARG A 209 11.29 20.90 11.93
C ARG A 209 12.34 20.30 12.87
N ASN A 210 13.44 19.72 12.35
CA ASN A 210 14.49 19.03 13.12
C ASN A 210 13.95 17.94 14.07
N ILE A 211 12.74 17.46 13.85
CA ILE A 211 12.24 16.24 14.46
C ILE A 211 12.90 15.12 13.65
N ALA A 212 14.05 14.65 14.12
CA ALA A 212 14.82 13.60 13.47
C ALA A 212 13.98 12.30 13.43
N ILE A 213 13.22 12.14 12.36
CA ILE A 213 12.51 10.90 12.03
C ILE A 213 13.08 10.39 10.71
N TRP A 214 14.11 9.56 10.88
CA TRP A 214 14.38 8.29 10.21
C TRP A 214 13.49 7.99 8.98
N GLU A 215 14.11 8.02 7.80
CA GLU A 215 13.75 7.25 6.61
C GLU A 215 12.24 7.13 6.31
N THR A 216 11.65 8.24 5.85
CA THR A 216 10.58 8.33 4.83
C THR A 216 9.27 7.55 5.02
N THR A 217 9.05 6.85 6.14
CA THR A 217 7.83 6.06 6.38
C THR A 217 7.45 5.98 7.85
N GLY A 218 7.18 7.11 8.51
CA GLY A 218 6.71 7.15 9.92
C GLY A 218 5.45 6.30 10.22
N ILE A 219 4.73 5.84 9.19
CA ILE A 219 3.55 4.95 9.31
C ILE A 219 3.93 3.46 9.21
N LEU A 220 5.01 3.12 8.49
CA LEU A 220 5.44 1.74 8.24
C LEU A 220 6.62 1.31 9.13
N TYR A 221 7.43 2.28 9.59
CA TYR A 221 8.71 2.01 10.25
C TYR A 221 8.71 2.14 11.77
N TYR A 222 7.80 2.93 12.39
CA TYR A 222 7.85 3.06 13.84
C TYR A 222 7.19 1.88 14.56
N PRO A 223 7.89 1.23 15.52
CA PRO A 223 7.17 0.54 16.59
C PRO A 223 6.32 1.59 17.29
N TRP A 224 5.06 1.27 17.53
CA TRP A 224 4.12 2.11 18.29
C TRP A 224 4.70 2.37 19.70
N LYS A 225 5.59 3.35 19.86
CA LYS A 225 5.93 3.94 21.15
C LYS A 225 4.77 4.85 21.56
N GLN A 226 4.55 4.99 22.88
CA GLN A 226 3.39 5.67 23.49
C GLN A 226 3.04 7.06 22.92
N TYR A 227 3.99 7.81 22.35
CA TYR A 227 3.76 9.11 21.71
C TYR A 227 3.02 9.05 20.36
N LEU A 228 2.85 7.86 19.77
CA LEU A 228 2.16 7.66 18.48
C LEU A 228 0.69 7.28 18.63
N VAL A 229 0.21 6.95 19.83
CA VAL A 229 -1.23 6.74 20.06
C VAL A 229 -1.99 8.04 19.87
N THR A 230 -1.44 9.16 20.37
CA THR A 230 -2.01 10.49 20.16
C THR A 230 -1.91 10.92 18.70
N ALA A 231 -0.74 10.77 18.05
CA ALA A 231 -0.56 11.09 16.63
C ALA A 231 -1.43 10.22 15.69
N GLY A 232 -1.59 8.93 16.01
CA GLY A 232 -2.46 8.00 15.28
C GLY A 232 -3.93 8.36 15.41
N VAL A 233 -4.36 8.80 16.59
CA VAL A 233 -5.72 9.36 16.80
C VAL A 233 -5.92 10.62 15.96
N TRP A 234 -4.95 11.54 15.94
CA TRP A 234 -5.03 12.75 15.09
C TRP A 234 -5.08 12.42 13.60
N MET A 235 -4.32 11.43 13.13
CA MET A 235 -4.39 10.96 11.74
C MET A 235 -5.73 10.28 11.42
N ALA A 236 -6.28 9.49 12.34
CA ALA A 236 -7.59 8.87 12.17
C ALA A 236 -8.71 9.93 12.13
N VAL A 237 -8.62 10.96 12.97
CA VAL A 237 -9.55 12.10 12.97
C VAL A 237 -9.42 12.89 11.66
N ALA A 238 -8.20 13.20 11.20
CA ALA A 238 -7.98 13.89 9.94
C ALA A 238 -8.48 13.07 8.74
N ALA A 239 -8.25 11.76 8.74
CA ALA A 239 -8.79 10.81 7.77
C ALA A 239 -10.33 10.83 7.74
N LEU A 240 -10.97 10.79 8.91
CA LEU A 240 -12.43 10.87 9.02
C LEU A 240 -12.97 12.22 8.51
N VAL A 241 -12.33 13.33 8.87
CA VAL A 241 -12.71 14.67 8.39
C VAL A 241 -12.58 14.77 6.87
N LEU A 242 -11.49 14.25 6.29
CA LEU A 242 -11.31 14.21 4.84
C LEU A 242 -12.33 13.30 4.15
N MET A 243 -12.69 12.17 4.75
CA MET A 243 -13.71 11.26 4.24
C MET A 243 -15.10 11.90 4.27
N ILE A 244 -15.45 12.61 5.36
CA ILE A 244 -16.71 13.36 5.48
C ILE A 244 -16.73 14.51 4.46
N GLY A 245 -15.62 15.25 4.33
CA GLY A 245 -15.47 16.31 3.33
C GLY A 245 -15.61 15.79 1.89
N CYS A 246 -15.00 14.64 1.60
CA CYS A 246 -15.09 13.98 0.31
C CYS A 246 -16.52 13.50 0.01
N TYR A 247 -17.22 12.92 0.99
CA TYR A 247 -18.63 12.57 0.86
C TYR A 247 -19.49 13.79 0.50
N CYS A 248 -19.30 14.92 1.21
CA CYS A 248 -20.01 16.17 0.96
C CYS A 248 -19.72 16.75 -0.43
N LEU A 249 -18.46 16.74 -0.88
CA LEU A 249 -18.05 17.24 -2.19
C LEU A 249 -18.58 16.37 -3.33
N ILE A 250 -18.45 15.05 -3.22
CA ILE A 250 -18.94 14.10 -4.22
C ILE A 250 -20.46 14.23 -4.34
N LYS A 251 -21.18 14.30 -3.21
CA LYS A 251 -22.63 14.52 -3.17
C LYS A 251 -23.00 15.85 -3.85
N ARG A 252 -22.30 16.95 -3.56
CA ARG A 252 -22.55 18.27 -4.17
C ARG A 252 -22.30 18.29 -5.69
N ARG A 253 -21.31 17.56 -6.21
CA ARG A 253 -21.07 17.47 -7.66
C ARG A 253 -22.07 16.56 -8.36
N LEU A 254 -22.44 15.44 -7.72
CA LEU A 254 -23.44 14.51 -8.27
C LEU A 254 -24.80 15.20 -8.39
N LEU A 255 -25.18 16.01 -7.40
CA LEU A 255 -26.43 16.77 -7.42
C LEU A 255 -26.44 17.93 -8.43
N ARG A 256 -25.26 18.47 -8.79
CA ARG A 256 -25.14 19.56 -9.78
C ARG A 256 -25.00 19.08 -11.23
N GLY A 257 -24.91 17.78 -11.47
CA GLY A 257 -24.66 17.22 -12.81
C GLY A 257 -23.28 17.59 -13.39
N THR A 258 -22.40 18.21 -12.61
CA THR A 258 -21.08 18.68 -13.05
C THR A 258 -20.01 17.63 -12.80
N TRP A 259 -20.13 16.47 -13.45
CA TRP A 259 -19.06 15.46 -13.50
C TRP A 259 -18.43 15.44 -14.89
#